data_AF-A0A132NLL0-F1
#
_entry.id   AF-A0A132NLL0-F1
#
_cell.length_a   1.000
_cell.length_b   1.000
_cell.length_c   1.000
_cell.angle_alpha   90.00
_cell.angle_beta   90.00
_cell.angle_gamma   90.00
#
_symmetry.space_group_name_H-M   'P 1'
#
loop_
_entity.id
_entity.type
_entity.pdbx_description
1 polymer ?
#
loop_
_entity_poly.entity_id
_entity_poly.type
_entity_poly.pdbx_seq_one_letter_code
_entity_poly.pdbx_strand_id
1 'polypeptide(L)'
;MLVNVASTTDHKVIGYLYLITSFCFFLVAGLMALIIRAELAQPGLQFVSNEQYNQLFTMHGTIMLLLFATPLFAGFANAVMPLQIGSPDVAFPRLNMLG
;
A
#
# COMPACT_ATOMS: atom_id res chain seq x y z
N MET A 1 -19.08 -6.56 13.93
CA MET A 1 -18.51 -6.17 12.62
C MET A 1 -17.03 -5.82 12.73
N LEU A 2 -16.63 -4.80 13.51
CA LEU A 2 -15.20 -4.41 13.65
C LEU A 2 -14.32 -5.49 14.31
N VAL A 3 -14.82 -6.17 15.35
CA VAL A 3 -14.07 -7.26 16.01
C VAL A 3 -13.71 -8.37 15.02
N ASN A 4 -14.65 -8.75 14.15
CA ASN A 4 -14.41 -9.80 13.16
C ASN A 4 -13.35 -9.41 12.12
N VAL A 5 -13.19 -8.12 11.82
CA VAL A 5 -12.15 -7.63 10.92
C VAL A 5 -10.80 -7.57 11.64
N ALA A 6 -10.79 -7.10 12.89
CA ALA A 6 -9.56 -6.96 13.68
C ALA A 6 -8.95 -8.30 14.10
N SER A 7 -9.75 -9.36 14.21
CA SER A 7 -9.30 -10.69 14.65
C SER A 7 -9.53 -11.81 13.62
N THR A 8 -9.65 -11.48 12.34
CA THR A 8 -9.85 -12.49 11.28
C THR A 8 -8.57 -13.27 11.01
N THR A 9 -8.71 -14.56 10.73
CA THR A 9 -7.62 -15.40 10.20
C THR A 9 -7.85 -15.82 8.76
N ASP A 10 -8.99 -15.45 8.15
CA ASP A 10 -9.31 -15.79 6.76
C ASP A 10 -8.39 -15.02 5.80
N HIS A 11 -7.57 -15.76 5.05
CA HIS A 11 -6.63 -15.22 4.07
C HIS A 11 -7.29 -14.33 3.00
N LYS A 12 -8.56 -14.55 2.66
CA LYS A 12 -9.28 -13.69 1.69
C LYS A 12 -9.59 -12.33 2.30
N VAL A 13 -10.09 -12.32 3.52
CA VAL A 13 -10.42 -11.08 4.23
C VAL A 13 -9.15 -10.28 4.47
N ILE A 14 -8.07 -10.93 4.95
CA ILE A 14 -6.75 -10.31 5.13
C ILE A 14 -6.24 -9.77 3.80
N GLY A 15 -6.32 -10.56 2.72
CA GLY A 15 -5.96 -10.13 1.37
C GLY A 15 -6.69 -8.87 0.92
N TYR A 16 -8.00 -8.79 1.14
CA TYR A 16 -8.78 -7.59 0.81
C TYR A 16 -8.38 -6.37 1.66
N LEU A 17 -8.10 -6.55 2.94
CA LEU A 17 -7.62 -5.46 3.80
C LEU A 17 -6.29 -4.89 3.29
N TYR A 18 -5.36 -5.76 2.90
CA TYR A 18 -4.10 -5.37 2.28
C TYR A 18 -4.30 -4.61 0.97
N LEU A 19 -5.14 -5.13 0.07
CA LEU A 19 -5.41 -4.49 -1.23
C LEU A 19 -6.08 -3.11 -1.07
N ILE A 20 -7.06 -2.99 -0.17
CA ILE A 20 -7.74 -1.71 0.09
C ILE A 20 -6.75 -0.71 0.70
N THR A 21 -5.99 -1.12 1.72
CA THR A 21 -5.06 -0.24 2.43
C THR A 21 -3.92 0.23 1.52
N SER A 22 -3.32 -0.69 0.76
CA SER A 22 -2.26 -0.36 -0.22
C SER A 22 -2.79 0.58 -1.31
N PHE A 23 -4.02 0.39 -1.78
CA PHE A 23 -4.63 1.29 -2.75
C PHE A 23 -4.88 2.70 -2.18
N CYS A 24 -5.28 2.82 -0.90
CA CYS A 24 -5.36 4.11 -0.23
C CYS A 24 -4.00 4.83 -0.20
N PHE A 25 -2.93 4.11 0.14
CA PHE A 25 -1.57 4.67 0.10
C PHE A 25 -1.09 5.01 -1.30
N PHE A 26 -1.50 4.23 -2.31
CA PHE A 26 -1.24 4.55 -3.72
C PHE A 26 -1.86 5.90 -4.11
N LEU A 27 -3.10 6.18 -3.69
CA LEU A 27 -3.74 7.48 -3.96
C LEU A 27 -3.00 8.63 -3.28
N VAL A 28 -2.57 8.46 -2.03
CA VAL A 28 -1.78 9.45 -1.29
C VAL A 28 -0.44 9.72 -1.97
N ALA A 29 0.30 8.66 -2.31
CA ALA A 29 1.58 8.79 -2.99
C ALA A 29 1.41 9.34 -4.41
N GLY A 30 0.33 8.98 -5.10
CA GLY A 30 -0.03 9.51 -6.42
C GLY A 30 -0.28 11.02 -6.37
N LEU A 31 -0.97 11.51 -5.34
CA LEU A 31 -1.17 12.95 -5.15
C LEU A 31 0.17 13.67 -4.92
N MET A 32 1.07 13.12 -4.11
CA MET A 32 2.42 13.68 -3.93
C MET A 32 3.19 13.72 -5.26
N ALA A 33 3.07 12.68 -6.09
CA ALA A 33 3.68 12.65 -7.41
C ALA A 33 3.12 13.74 -8.33
N LEU A 34 1.81 13.99 -8.29
CA LEU A 34 1.19 15.07 -9.07
C LEU A 34 1.72 16.45 -8.65
N ILE A 35 1.95 16.68 -7.36
CA ILE A 35 2.56 17.93 -6.87
C ILE A 35 4.00 18.07 -7.37
N ILE A 36 4.81 17.01 -7.27
CA ILE A 36 6.19 16.97 -7.79
C ILE A 36 6.21 17.29 -9.29
N ARG A 37 5.29 16.71 -10.06
CA ARG A 37 5.18 16.94 -11.51
C ARG A 37 4.66 18.32 -11.85
N ALA A 38 3.76 18.88 -11.04
CA ALA A 38 3.30 20.24 -11.19
C ALA A 38 4.43 21.24 -10.97
N GLU A 39 5.29 21.02 -9.96
CA GLU A 39 6.47 21.85 -9.71
C GLU A 39 7.44 21.84 -10.90
N LEU A 40 7.65 20.67 -11.50
CA LEU A 40 8.54 20.50 -12.66
C LEU A 40 7.92 20.93 -14.01
N ALA A 41 6.67 21.41 -14.03
CA ALA A 41 5.99 21.76 -15.28
C ALA A 41 6.61 22.99 -15.97
N GLN A 42 7.23 23.90 -15.20
CA GLN A 42 7.96 25.05 -15.72
C GLN A 42 9.27 25.23 -14.93
N PRO A 43 10.34 25.76 -15.55
CA PRO A 43 11.59 26.04 -14.84
C PRO A 43 11.41 27.04 -13.70
N GLY A 44 12.16 26.87 -12.61
CA GLY A 44 12.08 27.71 -11.41
C GLY A 44 11.23 27.09 -10.30
N LEU A 45 10.97 27.84 -9.22
CA LEU A 45 10.09 27.41 -8.14
C LEU A 45 8.70 28.03 -8.29
N GLN A 46 7.65 27.23 -8.20
CA GLN A 46 6.26 27.65 -8.47
C GLN A 46 5.33 27.42 -7.28
N PHE A 47 5.33 26.22 -6.69
CA PHE A 47 4.37 25.81 -5.67
C PHE A 47 5.04 25.44 -4.34
N VAL A 48 6.21 24.80 -4.38
CA VAL A 48 6.89 24.28 -3.18
C VAL A 48 8.31 24.80 -3.07
N SER A 49 8.84 24.88 -1.84
CA SER A 49 10.26 25.18 -1.62
C SER A 49 11.14 23.99 -1.98
N ASN A 50 12.44 24.21 -2.19
CA ASN A 50 13.41 23.13 -2.42
C ASN A 50 13.40 22.06 -1.31
N GLU A 51 13.26 22.49 -0.05
CA GLU A 51 13.19 21.55 1.09
C GLU A 51 11.91 20.70 1.02
N GLN A 52 10.76 21.34 0.78
CA GLN A 52 9.48 20.64 0.65
C GLN A 52 9.46 19.68 -0.53
N TYR A 53 10.07 20.04 -1.67
CA TYR A 53 10.23 19.16 -2.81
C TYR A 53 11.02 17.89 -2.45
N ASN A 54 12.15 18.04 -1.75
CA ASN A 54 12.98 16.91 -1.31
C ASN A 54 12.24 16.00 -0.32
N GLN A 55 11.46 16.59 0.59
CA GLN A 55 10.60 15.84 1.52
C GLN A 55 9.49 15.09 0.77
N LEU A 56 8.79 15.76 -0.16
CA LEU A 56 7.74 15.15 -0.98
C LEU A 56 8.27 13.98 -1.80
N PHE A 57 9.43 14.13 -2.45
CA PHE A 57 10.05 13.06 -3.23
C PHE A 57 10.42 11.85 -2.35
N THR A 58 11.02 12.11 -1.19
CA THR A 58 11.41 11.06 -0.23
C THR A 58 10.19 10.31 0.31
N MET A 59 9.14 11.04 0.69
CA MET A 59 7.90 10.45 1.20
C MET A 59 7.13 9.71 0.12
N HIS A 60 7.03 10.25 -1.10
CA HIS A 60 6.45 9.57 -2.24
C HIS A 60 7.11 8.21 -2.49
N GLY A 61 8.45 8.18 -2.58
CA GLY A 61 9.20 6.93 -2.79
C GLY A 61 9.02 5.94 -1.64
N THR A 62 9.07 6.42 -0.40
CA THR A 62 8.88 5.58 0.80
C THR A 62 7.49 4.95 0.83
N ILE A 63 6.43 5.73 0.59
CA ILE A 63 5.06 5.23 0.57
C ILE A 63 4.85 4.26 -0.60
N MET A 64 5.36 4.58 -1.81
CA MET A 64 5.23 3.71 -2.98
C MET A 64 5.88 2.35 -2.76
N LEU A 65 7.09 2.31 -2.21
CA LEU A 65 7.84 1.05 -2.04
C LEU A 65 7.35 0.24 -0.84
N LEU A 66 7.21 0.89 0.32
CA LEU A 66 6.98 0.20 1.59
C LEU A 66 5.50 0.03 1.93
N LEU A 67 4.65 1.00 1.58
CA LEU A 67 3.23 1.01 1.99
C LEU A 67 2.26 0.68 0.85
N PHE A 68 2.71 0.78 -0.41
CA PHE A 68 1.95 0.33 -1.57
C PHE A 68 2.49 -0.98 -2.15
N ALA A 69 3.71 -1.00 -2.70
CA ALA A 69 4.18 -2.16 -3.48
C ALA A 69 4.30 -3.43 -2.62
N THR A 70 4.97 -3.34 -1.47
CA THR A 70 5.15 -4.50 -0.59
C THR A 70 3.80 -5.06 -0.09
N PRO A 71 2.89 -4.24 0.46
CA PRO A 71 1.60 -4.73 0.95
C PRO A 71 0.65 -5.15 -0.17
N LEU A 72 0.75 -4.55 -1.37
CA LEU A 72 -0.04 -4.97 -2.53
C LEU A 72 0.26 -6.42 -2.92
N PHE A 73 1.54 -6.78 -3.03
CA PHE A 73 1.94 -8.15 -3.36
C PHE A 73 1.62 -9.13 -2.24
N ALA A 74 1.77 -8.73 -0.97
CA ALA A 74 1.31 -9.53 0.16
C ALA A 74 -0.22 -9.76 0.13
N GLY A 75 -0.99 -8.74 -0.28
CA GLY A 75 -2.44 -8.82 -0.48
C GLY A 75 -2.84 -9.80 -1.58
N PHE A 76 -2.14 -9.79 -2.72
CA PHE A 76 -2.35 -10.78 -3.78
C PHE A 76 -1.98 -12.20 -3.35
N ALA A 77 -0.86 -12.36 -2.64
CA ALA A 77 -0.47 -13.66 -2.09
C ALA A 77 -1.56 -14.19 -1.16
N ASN A 78 -2.12 -13.35 -0.29
CA ASN A 78 -3.22 -13.72 0.58
C ASN A 78 -4.51 -14.05 -0.16
N ALA A 79 -4.96 -13.19 -1.09
CA ALA A 79 -6.24 -13.36 -1.76
C ALA A 79 -6.26 -14.50 -2.79
N VAL A 80 -5.12 -14.77 -3.46
CA VAL A 80 -5.08 -15.59 -4.67
C VAL A 80 -4.26 -16.86 -4.51
N MET A 81 -3.10 -16.81 -3.84
CA MET A 81 -2.16 -17.95 -3.84
C MET A 81 -2.75 -19.24 -3.25
N PRO A 82 -3.44 -19.24 -2.07
CA PRO A 82 -4.05 -20.46 -1.54
C PRO A 82 -5.05 -21.09 -2.53
N LEU A 83 -5.80 -20.27 -3.26
CA LEU A 83 -6.75 -20.72 -4.27
C LEU A 83 -6.05 -21.35 -5.48
N GLN A 84 -4.92 -20.80 -5.91
CA GLN A 84 -4.15 -21.33 -7.04
C GLN A 84 -3.57 -22.71 -6.75
N ILE A 85 -3.14 -22.96 -5.51
CA ILE A 85 -2.56 -24.25 -5.11
C ILE A 85 -3.60 -25.23 -4.54
N GLY A 86 -4.88 -24.83 -4.45
CA GLY A 86 -5.95 -25.64 -3.87
C GLY A 86 -5.85 -25.85 -2.35
N SER A 87 -5.12 -24.98 -1.65
CA SER A 87 -4.99 -25.02 -0.19
C SER A 87 -6.23 -24.40 0.47
N PRO A 88 -6.70 -24.93 1.61
CA PRO A 88 -7.80 -24.32 2.36
C PRO A 88 -7.43 -22.97 3.00
N ASP A 89 -6.16 -22.75 3.34
CA ASP A 89 -5.66 -21.51 3.96
C ASP A 89 -4.13 -21.38 3.80
N VAL A 90 -3.53 -20.31 4.35
CA VAL A 90 -2.07 -20.14 4.49
C VAL A 90 -1.49 -21.04 5.60
N ALA A 91 -0.18 -21.29 5.56
CA ALA A 91 0.49 -22.20 6.51
C ALA A 91 0.33 -21.80 8.00
N PHE A 92 0.29 -20.50 8.30
CA PHE A 92 0.16 -19.96 9.66
C PHE A 92 -0.90 -18.85 9.73
N PRO A 93 -2.20 -19.18 9.81
CA PRO A 93 -3.29 -18.19 9.69
C PRO A 93 -3.26 -17.06 10.74
N ARG A 94 -2.86 -17.36 11.98
CA ARG A 94 -2.74 -16.35 13.05
C ARG A 94 -1.52 -15.44 12.92
N LEU A 95 -0.42 -15.95 12.37
CA LEU A 95 0.76 -15.13 12.10
C LEU A 95 0.44 -14.15 10.97
N ASN A 96 -0.28 -14.61 9.95
CA ASN A 96 -0.70 -13.81 8.81
C ASN A 96 -1.65 -12.65 9.17
N MET A 97 -2.43 -12.80 10.24
CA MET A 97 -3.25 -11.71 10.80
C MET A 97 -2.40 -10.59 11.43
N LEU A 98 -1.20 -10.90 11.93
CA LEU A 98 -0.32 -9.94 12.62
C LEU A 98 0.65 -9.22 11.68
N GLY A 99 0.97 -9.83 10.54
CA GLY A 99 1.83 -9.25 9.52
C GLY A 99 1.06 -8.22 8.74
#